data_AF-A0A8T7DVQ2-F1
#
_entry.id   AF-A0A8T7DVQ2-F1
#
_cell.length_a   1.000
_cell.length_b   1.000
_cell.length_c   1.000
_cell.angle_alpha   90.00
_cell.angle_beta   90.00
_cell.angle_gamma   90.00
#
_symmetry.space_group_name_H-M   'P 1'
#
loop_
_entity.id
_entity.type
_entity.pdbx_description
1 polymer ?
#
loop_
_entity_poly.entity_id
_entity_poly.type
_entity_poly.pdbx_seq_one_letter_code
_entity_poly.pdbx_strand_id
1 'polypeptide(L)' 'RMQYACTNLKLTNMKITEIAQQRGYNDTAHFTRAFKRWTGMTPSRYRNTYQ' A
#
# COMPACT_ATOMS: atom_id res chain seq x y z
N ARG A 1 -0.32 -9.40 -6.56
CA ARG A 1 0.07 -7.98 -6.37
C ARG A 1 -0.46 -7.41 -5.05
N MET A 2 -1.76 -7.55 -4.76
CA MET A 2 -2.39 -7.01 -3.55
C MET A 2 -1.87 -7.62 -2.23
N GLN A 3 -1.74 -8.94 -2.12
CA GLN A 3 -1.29 -9.60 -0.87
C GLN A 3 0.04 -9.04 -0.36
N TYR A 4 1.04 -8.88 -1.22
CA TYR A 4 2.33 -8.32 -0.81
C TYR A 4 2.22 -6.90 -0.26
N ALA A 5 1.40 -6.04 -0.87
CA ALA A 5 1.19 -4.69 -0.37
C ALA A 5 0.54 -4.71 1.02
N CYS A 6 -0.51 -5.51 1.22
CA CYS A 6 -1.16 -5.65 2.51
C CYS A 6 -0.22 -6.24 3.58
N THR A 7 0.57 -7.26 3.23
CA THR A 7 1.53 -7.91 4.14
C THR A 7 2.63 -6.94 4.55
N ASN A 8 3.21 -6.17 3.63
CA ASN A 8 4.22 -5.17 3.98
C ASN A 8 3.63 -4.00 4.77
N LEU A 9 2.42 -3.55 4.45
CA LEU A 9 1.77 -2.50 5.22
C LEU A 9 1.48 -2.92 6.68
N LYS A 10 1.20 -4.21 6.93
CA LYS A 10 0.97 -4.78 8.26
C LYS A 10 2.27 -5.10 9.01
N LEU A 11 3.20 -5.78 8.35
CA LEU A 11 4.37 -6.37 9.00
C LEU A 11 5.58 -5.45 9.01
N THR A 12 5.59 -4.39 8.19
CA THR A 12 6.76 -3.51 8.06
C THR A 12 6.38 -2.03 8.13
N ASN A 13 7.31 -1.23 8.67
CA ASN A 13 7.28 0.23 8.64
C ASN A 13 7.78 0.82 7.31
N MET A 14 7.86 0.02 6.24
CA MET A 14 8.30 0.50 4.92
C MET A 14 7.45 1.65 4.43
N LYS A 15 8.05 2.65 3.79
CA LYS A 15 7.25 3.77 3.28
C LYS A 15 6.31 3.29 2.18
N ILE A 16 5.12 3.87 2.11
CA ILE A 16 4.13 3.53 1.08
C ILE A 16 4.71 3.76 -0.33
N THR A 17 5.59 4.76 -0.47
CA THR A 17 6.38 5.05 -1.67
C THR A 17 7.26 3.88 -2.10
N GLU A 18 7.96 3.22 -1.16
CA GLU A 18 8.85 2.09 -1.46
C GLU A 18 8.05 0.86 -1.87
N ILE A 19 6.93 0.60 -1.17
CA ILE A 19 6.01 -0.50 -1.53
C ILE A 19 5.42 -0.28 -2.92
N ALA A 20 5.09 0.98 -3.26
CA ALA A 20 4.60 1.36 -4.58
C ALA A 20 5.68 1.14 -5.65
N GLN A 21 6.91 1.61 -5.42
CA GLN A 21 8.04 1.45 -6.34
C GLN A 21 8.38 -0.02 -6.58
N GLN A 22 8.46 -0.84 -5.52
CA GLN A 22 8.68 -2.30 -5.65
C GLN A 22 7.60 -3.01 -6.46
N ARG A 23 6.40 -2.44 -6.56
CA ARG A 23 5.29 -2.99 -7.32
C ARG A 23 5.19 -2.44 -8.74
N GLY A 24 6.13 -1.58 -9.14
CA GLY A 24 6.20 -0.97 -10.46
C GLY A 24 5.29 0.25 -10.62
N TYR A 25 4.88 0.89 -9.51
CA TYR A 25 4.17 2.16 -9.58
C TYR A 25 5.18 3.31 -9.54
N ASN A 26 5.12 4.16 -10.56
CA ASN A 26 5.97 5.35 -10.66
C ASN A 26 5.64 6.41 -9.61
N ASP A 27 4.38 6.43 -9.14
CA ASP A 27 3.94 7.39 -8.14
C ASP A 27 2.99 6.76 -7.11
N THR A 28 3.12 7.26 -5.88
CA THR A 28 2.37 6.82 -4.71
C THR A 28 0.87 7.08 -4.82
N ALA A 29 0.45 8.12 -5.56
CA ALA A 29 -0.96 8.41 -5.78
C ALA A 29 -1.61 7.36 -6.69
N HIS A 30 -0.89 6.88 -7.73
CA HIS A 30 -1.37 5.78 -8.58
C HIS A 30 -1.56 4.50 -7.76
N PHE A 31 -0.56 4.16 -6.94
CA PHE A 31 -0.65 3.03 -6.02
C PHE A 31 -1.80 3.20 -5.02
N THR A 32 -1.96 4.38 -4.43
CA THR A 32 -3.02 4.66 -3.45
C THR A 32 -4.42 4.50 -4.06
N ARG A 33 -4.63 4.98 -5.29
CA ARG A 33 -5.89 4.79 -6.01
C ARG A 33 -6.15 3.31 -6.31
N ALA A 34 -5.15 2.59 -6.79
CA ALA A 34 -5.26 1.15 -7.05
C ALA A 34 -5.54 0.36 -5.76
N PHE A 35 -4.79 0.63 -4.70
CA PHE A 35 -4.93 -0.01 -3.40
C PHE A 35 -6.29 0.26 -2.76
N LYS A 36 -6.79 1.50 -2.84
CA LYS A 36 -8.14 1.84 -2.40
C LYS A 36 -9.20 1.12 -3.23
N ARG A 37 -8.99 0.94 -4.52
CA ARG A 37 -9.90 0.16 -5.38
C ARG A 37 -9.90 -1.33 -5.02
N TRP A 38 -8.79 -1.86 -4.51
CA TRP A 38 -8.68 -3.26 -4.09
C TRP A 38 -9.20 -3.53 -2.68
N THR A 39 -8.96 -2.61 -1.74
CA THR A 39 -9.20 -2.81 -0.30
C THR A 39 -10.32 -1.95 0.28
N GLY A 40 -10.85 -0.99 -0.50
CA GLY A 40 -11.81 0.00 -0.04
C GLY A 40 -11.21 1.17 0.74
N MET A 41 -9.93 1.11 1.12
CA MET A 41 -9.28 2.11 1.98
C MET A 41 -7.88 2.50 1.49
N THR A 42 -7.38 3.66 1.90
CA THR A 42 -6.03 4.10 1.51
C THR A 42 -4.95 3.27 2.24
N PRO A 43 -3.75 3.10 1.66
CA PRO A 43 -2.65 2.37 2.30
C PRO A 43 -2.31 2.91 3.70
N SER A 44 -2.32 4.24 3.87
CA SER A 44 -2.07 4.89 5.17
C SER A 44 -3.14 4.55 6.21
N ARG A 45 -4.41 4.52 5.80
CA ARG A 45 -5.51 4.16 6.69
C ARG A 45 -5.47 2.68 7.02
N TYR A 46 -5.20 1.84 6.02
CA TYR A 46 -5.01 0.40 6.20
C TYR A 46 -3.88 0.14 7.21
N ARG A 47 -2.75 0.84 7.08
CA ARG A 47 -1.65 0.77 8.04
C ARG A 47 -2.11 1.16 9.45
N ASN A 48 -2.69 2.33 9.65
CA ASN A 48 -3.14 2.78 10.98
C ASN A 48 -4.19 1.83 11.62
N THR A 49 -5.04 1.18 10.81
CA THR A 49 -6.10 0.29 11.32
C THR A 49 -5.58 -1.10 11.70
N TYR A 50 -4.50 -1.55 11.04
CA TYR A 50 -4.07 -2.95 11.07
C TYR A 50 -2.62 -3.18 11.51
N GLN A 51 -1.85 -2.11 11.68
CA GLN A 51 -0.49 -2.10 12.21
C GLN A 51 -0.52 -1.46 13.60
#